data_AF-A0A6M0CCH1-F1
#
_entry.id   AF-A0A6M0CCH1-F1
#
_cell.length_a   1.000
_cell.length_b   1.000
_cell.length_c   1.000
_cell.angle_alpha   90.00
_cell.angle_beta   90.00
_cell.angle_gamma   90.00
#
_symmetry.space_group_name_H-M   'P 1'
#
loop_
_entity.id
_entity.type
_entity.pdbx_description
1 polymer ?
#
loop_
_entity_poly.entity_id
_entity_poly.type
_entity_poly.pdbx_seq_one_letter_code
_entity_poly.pdbx_strand_id
1 'polypeptide(L)'
;MKLVLVDKIWIILSLTLLVSCGNLEETALRYNLNVAQIQNLRKENKINAQVYLKGKVKSIAPLLDVGAYEIGDDTASIWVFTNKKLPIPGEELTIKGRVNYQSVTPKGMGTDVGDFYVEELERIELNDDEN
;
A
#
# COMPACT_ATOMS: atom_id res chain seq x y z
N MET A 1 -60.97 -27.47 -3.02
CA MET A 1 -60.09 -28.23 -2.11
C MET A 1 -58.69 -28.28 -2.71
N LYS A 2 -57.78 -27.44 -2.19
CA LYS A 2 -56.29 -27.42 -2.27
C LYS A 2 -55.88 -26.00 -1.86
N LEU A 3 -55.65 -25.78 -0.58
CA LEU A 3 -54.39 -25.94 0.19
C LEU A 3 -53.66 -24.58 0.25
N VAL A 4 -53.85 -23.91 1.39
CA VAL A 4 -53.05 -22.78 1.88
C VAL A 4 -51.63 -23.29 2.14
N LEU A 5 -50.61 -22.57 1.68
CA LEU A 5 -49.20 -22.58 2.13
C LEU A 5 -48.41 -21.76 1.07
N VAL A 6 -47.67 -20.67 1.31
CA VAL A 6 -47.09 -20.08 2.52
C VAL A 6 -46.82 -18.60 2.21
N ASP A 7 -47.34 -17.70 3.04
CA ASP A 7 -46.94 -16.30 3.19
C ASP A 7 -45.48 -16.13 3.67
N LYS A 8 -44.50 -16.51 2.84
CA LYS A 8 -43.07 -16.29 3.14
C LYS A 8 -42.28 -15.81 1.92
N ILE A 9 -42.88 -14.91 1.15
CA ILE A 9 -42.23 -14.15 0.07
C ILE A 9 -41.82 -12.75 0.58
N TRP A 10 -41.36 -12.66 1.84
CA TRP A 10 -40.92 -11.38 2.39
C TRP A 10 -39.80 -11.46 3.42
N ILE A 11 -39.04 -12.56 3.45
CA ILE A 11 -37.80 -12.67 4.25
C ILE A 11 -36.76 -13.47 3.44
N ILE A 12 -36.41 -12.96 2.25
CA ILE A 12 -35.07 -13.17 1.69
C ILE A 12 -34.48 -11.78 1.39
N LEU A 13 -34.78 -10.84 2.29
CA LEU A 13 -34.07 -9.57 2.47
C LEU A 13 -33.18 -9.75 3.69
N SER A 14 -32.24 -10.69 3.60
CA SER A 14 -31.11 -10.72 4.52
C SER A 14 -29.97 -11.52 3.88
N LEU A 15 -28.80 -10.90 3.93
CA LEU A 15 -27.51 -11.57 4.04
C LEU A 15 -26.74 -11.92 2.76
N THR A 16 -26.61 -10.98 1.82
CA THR A 16 -25.39 -10.92 1.00
C THR A 16 -25.02 -9.46 0.66
N LEU A 17 -24.82 -8.62 1.68
CA LEU A 17 -24.01 -7.41 1.49
C LEU A 17 -22.65 -7.59 2.17
N LEU A 18 -21.67 -7.80 1.28
CA LEU A 18 -20.26 -7.42 1.37
C LEU A 18 -19.39 -8.19 2.35
N VAL A 19 -19.08 -9.44 1.99
CA VAL A 19 -17.71 -9.93 2.19
C VAL A 19 -16.85 -9.21 1.15
N SER A 20 -16.41 -7.99 1.46
CA SER A 20 -15.26 -7.38 0.80
C SER A 20 -14.08 -7.48 1.77
N CYS A 21 -13.61 -8.70 1.98
CA CYS A 21 -12.31 -8.91 2.59
C CYS A 21 -11.26 -8.80 1.47
N GLY A 22 -10.24 -7.98 1.68
CA GLY A 22 -9.41 -7.42 0.61
C GLY A 22 -8.63 -8.44 -0.20
N ASN A 23 -8.54 -8.18 -1.51
CA ASN A 23 -7.58 -8.82 -2.42
C ASN A 23 -6.18 -8.17 -2.28
N LEU A 24 -5.71 -7.96 -1.05
CA LEU A 24 -4.43 -7.30 -0.77
C LEU A 24 -3.23 -8.25 -0.99
N GLU A 25 -3.41 -9.57 -0.93
CA GLU A 25 -2.30 -10.55 -0.97
C GLU A 25 -2.08 -11.24 -2.33
N GLU A 26 -3.11 -11.40 -3.15
CA GLU A 26 -3.07 -12.35 -4.28
C GLU A 26 -2.18 -11.91 -5.45
N THR A 27 -2.02 -10.60 -5.67
CA THR A 27 -1.36 -10.05 -6.87
C THR A 27 0.17 -10.10 -6.82
N ALA A 28 0.79 -9.90 -5.66
CA ALA A 28 2.24 -9.96 -5.51
C ALA A 28 2.79 -11.39 -5.60
N LEU A 29 1.99 -12.37 -5.14
CA LEU A 29 2.32 -13.78 -5.15
C LEU A 29 2.39 -14.34 -6.58
N ARG A 30 1.53 -13.87 -7.50
CA ARG A 30 1.52 -14.30 -8.91
C ARG A 30 2.83 -13.99 -9.65
N TYR A 31 3.53 -12.93 -9.27
CA TYR A 31 4.82 -12.53 -9.87
C TYR A 31 6.05 -12.94 -9.04
N ASN A 32 5.86 -13.77 -7.99
CA ASN A 32 6.93 -14.18 -7.06
C ASN A 32 7.74 -12.99 -6.51
N LEU A 33 7.12 -11.82 -6.37
CA LEU A 33 7.78 -10.64 -5.83
C LEU A 33 7.95 -10.81 -4.32
N ASN A 34 9.16 -10.65 -3.82
CA ASN A 34 9.40 -10.58 -2.38
C ASN A 34 8.99 -9.18 -1.87
N VAL A 35 7.70 -9.02 -1.58
CA VAL A 35 7.14 -7.78 -1.05
C VAL A 35 7.47 -7.69 0.44
N ALA A 36 8.16 -6.61 0.83
CA ALA A 36 8.51 -6.36 2.22
C ALA A 36 7.33 -5.70 2.94
N GLN A 37 7.07 -6.13 4.19
CA GLN A 37 6.20 -5.36 5.10
C GLN A 37 6.89 -4.05 5.47
N ILE A 38 6.16 -2.94 5.42
CA ILE A 38 6.72 -1.60 5.63
C ILE A 38 7.34 -1.48 7.03
N GLN A 39 6.73 -2.08 8.05
CA GLN A 39 7.28 -2.07 9.42
C GLN A 39 8.69 -2.67 9.53
N ASN A 40 9.06 -3.61 8.65
CA ASN A 40 10.34 -4.32 8.72
C ASN A 40 11.50 -3.50 8.19
N LEU A 41 11.23 -2.47 7.36
CA LEU A 41 12.27 -1.57 6.86
C LEU A 41 13.03 -0.89 8.00
N ARG A 42 12.29 -0.48 9.05
CA ARG A 42 12.84 0.11 10.27
C ARG A 42 13.49 -0.94 11.17
N LYS A 43 12.82 -2.06 11.42
CA LYS A 43 13.29 -3.11 12.34
C LYS A 43 14.60 -3.76 11.88
N GLU A 44 14.78 -3.92 10.57
CA GLU A 44 15.93 -4.60 9.97
C GLU A 44 16.98 -3.65 9.41
N ASN A 45 16.83 -2.33 9.63
CA ASN A 45 17.76 -1.29 9.17
C ASN A 45 18.13 -1.44 7.68
N LYS A 46 17.13 -1.53 6.80
CA LYS A 46 17.30 -1.84 5.36
C LYS A 46 17.88 -0.70 4.52
N ILE A 47 18.70 0.18 5.09
CA ILE A 47 19.27 1.34 4.37
C ILE A 47 19.99 0.87 3.10
N ASN A 48 19.75 1.55 1.98
CA ASN A 48 20.23 1.27 0.62
C ASN A 48 19.70 -0.02 -0.03
N ALA A 49 18.85 -0.80 0.64
CA ALA A 49 18.26 -1.99 0.04
C ALA A 49 17.23 -1.62 -1.04
N GLN A 50 17.16 -2.42 -2.09
CA GLN A 50 16.03 -2.39 -3.03
C GLN A 50 14.93 -3.32 -2.50
N VAL A 51 13.71 -2.80 -2.40
CA VAL A 51 12.56 -3.52 -1.87
C VAL A 51 11.37 -3.38 -2.80
N TYR A 52 10.49 -4.38 -2.79
CA TYR A 52 9.16 -4.24 -3.34
C TYR A 52 8.20 -3.89 -2.20
N LEU A 53 7.38 -2.87 -2.41
CA LEU A 53 6.32 -2.47 -1.47
C LEU A 53 4.98 -2.51 -2.19
N LYS A 54 3.97 -3.06 -1.51
CA LYS A 54 2.57 -3.02 -1.95
C LYS A 54 1.75 -2.34 -0.86
N GLY A 55 0.86 -1.45 -1.25
CA GLY A 55 -0.04 -0.80 -0.31
C GLY A 55 -0.93 0.24 -0.97
N LYS A 56 -1.77 0.86 -0.15
CA LYS A 56 -2.69 1.91 -0.56
C LYS A 56 -2.07 3.29 -0.35
N VAL A 57 -2.25 4.18 -1.33
CA VAL A 57 -1.86 5.58 -1.23
C VAL A 57 -2.76 6.29 -0.23
N LYS A 58 -2.18 6.82 0.84
CA LYS A 58 -2.90 7.52 1.93
C LYS A 58 -2.88 9.03 1.76
N SER A 59 -1.78 9.58 1.25
CA SER A 59 -1.62 11.03 1.07
C SER A 59 -0.61 11.35 -0.03
N ILE A 60 -0.67 12.57 -0.55
CA ILE A 60 0.25 13.11 -1.54
C ILE A 60 0.83 14.44 -1.07
N ALA A 61 2.09 14.69 -1.39
CA ALA A 61 2.81 15.93 -1.13
C ALA A 61 3.49 16.39 -2.43
N PRO A 62 2.91 17.35 -3.16
CA PRO A 62 3.57 17.97 -4.30
C PRO A 62 4.75 18.81 -3.79
N LEU A 63 5.99 18.46 -4.18
CA LEU A 63 7.17 19.27 -3.89
C LEU A 63 7.60 20.03 -5.15
N LEU A 64 8.55 20.96 -5.02
CA LEU A 64 8.94 21.85 -6.12
C LEU A 64 9.50 21.10 -7.33
N ASP A 65 10.42 20.16 -7.09
CA ASP A 65 11.15 19.45 -8.17
C ASP A 65 10.76 17.97 -8.29
N VAL A 66 10.14 17.40 -7.25
CA VAL A 66 9.77 15.98 -7.16
C VAL A 66 8.39 15.83 -6.51
N GLY A 67 7.78 14.67 -6.65
CA GLY A 67 6.59 14.30 -5.89
C GLY A 67 6.93 13.47 -4.66
N ALA A 68 6.10 13.53 -3.63
CA ALA A 68 6.08 12.53 -2.57
C ALA A 68 4.66 11.99 -2.38
N TYR A 69 4.53 10.73 -2.02
CA TYR A 69 3.27 10.13 -1.60
C TYR A 69 3.50 9.15 -0.46
N GLU A 70 2.50 9.00 0.39
CA GLU A 70 2.53 8.05 1.50
C GLU A 70 1.81 6.78 1.04
N ILE A 71 2.52 5.65 1.06
CA ILE A 71 1.94 4.32 0.86
C ILE A 71 1.86 3.61 2.20
N GLY A 72 0.76 2.91 2.47
CA GLY A 72 0.63 2.08 3.66
C GLY A 72 0.04 0.71 3.40
N ASP A 73 0.53 -0.25 4.16
CA ASP A 73 -0.01 -1.61 4.29
C ASP A 73 -0.71 -1.74 5.66
N ASP A 74 -1.07 -2.97 6.04
CA ASP A 74 -1.71 -3.26 7.32
C ASP A 74 -0.77 -3.08 8.53
N THR A 75 0.52 -2.87 8.29
CA THR A 75 1.56 -2.80 9.33
C THR A 75 2.04 -1.38 9.61
N ALA A 76 2.22 -0.57 8.58
CA ALA A 76 2.77 0.78 8.69
C ALA A 76 2.51 1.60 7.41
N SER A 77 2.93 2.86 7.44
CA SER A 77 3.05 3.72 6.26
C SER A 77 4.49 4.19 6.08
N ILE A 78 4.85 4.55 4.85
CA ILE A 78 6.13 5.18 4.54
C ILE A 78 5.98 6.20 3.40
N TRP A 79 6.76 7.27 3.49
CA TRP A 79 6.87 8.25 2.41
C TRP A 79 7.74 7.72 1.28
N VAL A 80 7.24 7.90 0.06
CA VAL A 80 7.90 7.55 -1.19
C VAL A 80 8.11 8.81 -2.01
N PHE A 81 9.36 9.09 -2.35
CA PHE A 81 9.75 10.17 -3.27
C PHE A 81 9.78 9.64 -4.70
N THR A 82 9.25 10.42 -5.63
CA THR A 82 9.12 10.00 -7.03
C THR A 82 9.31 11.16 -8.00
N ASN A 83 9.92 10.85 -9.14
CA ASN A 83 9.96 11.72 -10.33
C ASN A 83 8.87 11.34 -11.35
N LYS A 84 8.04 10.35 -11.05
CA LYS A 84 6.90 9.93 -11.88
C LYS A 84 5.66 10.75 -11.54
N LYS A 85 4.59 10.56 -12.31
CA LYS A 85 3.27 11.13 -12.00
C LYS A 85 2.82 10.65 -10.61
N LEU A 86 2.38 11.61 -9.78
CA LEU A 86 1.81 11.32 -8.47
C LEU A 86 0.59 10.38 -8.60
N PRO A 87 0.54 9.31 -7.81
CA PRO A 87 -0.63 8.43 -7.77
C PRO A 87 -1.81 9.12 -7.06
N ILE A 88 -3.00 8.54 -7.19
CA ILE A 88 -4.22 9.10 -6.61
C ILE A 88 -4.41 8.55 -5.19
N PRO A 89 -4.81 9.37 -4.19
CA PRO A 89 -5.20 8.84 -2.89
C PRO A 89 -6.26 7.75 -2.99
N GLY A 90 -6.05 6.63 -2.29
CA GLY A 90 -6.90 5.45 -2.34
C GLY A 90 -6.48 4.39 -3.37
N GLU A 91 -5.61 4.73 -4.31
CA GLU A 91 -5.02 3.79 -5.28
C GLU A 91 -4.17 2.75 -4.56
N GLU A 92 -4.30 1.47 -4.93
CA GLU A 92 -3.40 0.41 -4.48
C GLU A 92 -2.35 0.18 -5.55
N LEU A 93 -1.07 0.16 -5.16
CA LEU A 93 0.04 0.04 -6.11
C LEU A 93 1.18 -0.80 -5.53
N THR A 94 1.93 -1.43 -6.43
CA THR A 94 3.17 -2.13 -6.12
C THR A 94 4.33 -1.37 -6.74
N ILE A 95 5.35 -1.06 -5.95
CA ILE A 95 6.55 -0.37 -6.40
C ILE A 95 7.80 -1.16 -6.08
N LYS A 96 8.82 -0.94 -6.89
CA LYS A 96 10.21 -1.19 -6.52
C LYS A 96 10.84 0.12 -6.10
N GLY A 97 11.48 0.14 -4.93
CA GLY A 97 12.11 1.34 -4.41
C GLY A 97 13.40 1.08 -3.67
N ARG A 98 14.21 2.13 -3.50
CA ARG A 98 15.42 2.11 -2.67
C ARG A 98 15.11 2.73 -1.32
N VAL A 99 15.41 1.99 -0.24
CA VAL A 99 15.23 2.47 1.12
C VAL A 99 16.35 3.44 1.48
N ASN A 100 16.00 4.59 2.01
CA ASN A 100 16.92 5.60 2.50
C ASN A 100 16.54 6.01 3.93
N TYR A 101 17.47 6.64 4.64
CA TYR A 101 17.23 7.23 5.96
C TYR A 101 17.67 8.69 5.92
N GLN A 102 16.79 9.60 6.31
CA GLN A 102 17.13 11.01 6.44
C GLN A 102 17.36 11.33 7.91
N SER A 103 18.62 11.52 8.29
CA SER A 103 18.98 12.00 9.64
C SER A 103 18.47 13.42 9.84
N VAL A 104 17.88 13.66 11.01
CA VAL A 104 17.44 14.98 11.48
C VAL A 104 17.91 15.12 12.92
N THR A 105 18.93 15.94 13.15
CA THR A 105 19.42 16.23 14.51
C THR A 105 19.16 17.70 14.86
N PRO A 106 18.05 18.02 15.55
CA PRO A 106 17.75 19.38 15.97
C PRO A 106 18.83 19.93 16.90
N LYS A 107 19.23 21.18 16.68
CA LYS A 107 20.20 21.87 17.54
C LYS A 107 19.68 21.88 18.98
N GLY A 108 20.52 21.44 19.91
CA GLY A 108 20.19 21.40 21.35
C GLY A 108 19.53 20.11 21.84
N MET A 109 19.15 19.18 20.94
CA MET A 109 18.55 17.89 21.34
C MET A 109 19.56 16.74 21.37
N GLY A 110 20.64 16.83 20.58
CA GLY A 110 21.73 15.85 20.52
C GLY A 110 21.33 14.44 20.09
N THR A 111 20.08 14.23 19.69
CA THR A 111 19.51 12.95 19.29
C THR A 111 18.97 13.05 17.87
N ASP A 112 19.21 12.01 17.07
CA ASP A 112 18.64 11.88 15.74
C ASP A 112 17.16 11.49 15.83
N VAL A 113 16.30 12.30 15.21
CA VAL A 113 14.85 12.08 15.07
C VAL A 113 14.46 11.88 13.60
N GLY A 114 15.43 11.52 12.77
CA GLY A 114 15.24 11.19 11.37
C GLY A 114 14.39 9.95 11.15
N ASP A 115 13.96 9.76 9.89
CA ASP A 115 13.15 8.61 9.52
C ASP A 115 13.53 7.99 8.17
N PHE A 116 13.07 6.76 7.96
CA PHE A 116 13.18 6.03 6.71
C PHE A 116 12.19 6.56 5.67
N TYR A 117 12.64 6.60 4.42
CA TYR A 117 11.81 6.88 3.25
C TYR A 117 12.25 5.99 2.09
N VAL A 118 11.46 5.98 1.02
CA VAL A 118 11.76 5.21 -0.18
C VAL A 118 11.88 6.14 -1.39
N GLU A 119 12.87 5.91 -2.22
CA GLU A 119 12.97 6.49 -3.56
C GLU A 119 12.34 5.50 -4.56
N GLU A 120 11.29 5.90 -5.27
CA GLU A 120 10.62 5.07 -6.28
C GLU A 120 11.56 4.85 -7.48
N LEU A 121 11.87 3.60 -7.78
CA LEU A 121 12.62 3.21 -8.97
C LEU A 121 11.66 2.83 -10.10
N GLU A 122 10.62 2.06 -9.76
CA GLU A 122 9.70 1.49 -10.74
C GLU A 122 8.31 1.29 -10.14
N ARG A 123 7.28 1.50 -10.95
CA ARG A 123 5.90 1.11 -10.63
C ARG A 123 5.61 -0.16 -11.40
N ILE A 124 5.18 -1.19 -10.69
CA ILE A 124 4.87 -2.47 -11.30
C ILE A 124 3.41 -2.40 -11.77
N GLU A 125 3.24 -2.19 -13.07
CA GLU A 125 1.93 -2.33 -13.72
C GLU A 125 1.70 -3.82 -13.97
N LEU A 126 0.68 -4.35 -13.31
CA LEU A 126 0.30 -5.74 -13.47
C LEU A 126 -0.68 -5.77 -14.65
N ASN A 127 -0.14 -5.92 -15.86
CA ASN A 127 -0.98 -6.22 -17.01
C ASN A 127 -1.61 -7.59 -16.78
N ASP A 128 -2.94 -7.62 -16.66
CA ASP A 128 -3.73 -8.84 -16.82
C ASP A 128 -3.67 -9.26 -18.29
N ASP A 129 -2.48 -9.67 -18.77
CA ASP A 129 -2.35 -10.30 -20.08
C ASP A 129 -2.94 -11.71 -19.99
N GLU A 130 -4.27 -11.74 -20.13
CA GLU A 130 -5.06 -12.87 -20.59
C GLU A 130 -4.52 -13.32 -21.95
N ASN A 131 -3.86 -14.48 -21.98
CA ASN A 131 -3.84 -15.34 -23.15
C ASN A 131 -4.14 -16.78 -22.76
#